data_AF-A0A1A8K7Z8-F1
#
_entry.id   AF-A0A1A8K7Z8-F1
#
_cell.length_a   1.000
_cell.length_b   1.000
_cell.length_c   1.000
_cell.angle_alpha   90.00
_cell.angle_beta   90.00
_cell.angle_gamma   90.00
#
_symmetry.space_group_name_H-M   'P 1'
#
loop_
_entity.id
_entity.type
_entity.pdbx_description
1 polymer ?
#
loop_
_entity_poly.entity_id
_entity_poly.type
_entity_poly.pdbx_seq_one_letter_code
_entity_poly.pdbx_strand_id
1 'polypeptide(L)'
;EDEKDKGALDELLAQLIAELGMYKKDVSKKNERSSINEVHLVIMRLLSVFMSRTKSGSKSSESSSLISNATATALLSLGAVDYCLHVLKSLLEFWKSQQGEEEPVTTSQLLRPHTASSPPDMSPFFLRQYVKGHAADVFEAYSQLLTEMVLRLP
;
A
#
# COMPACT_ATOMS: atom_id res chain seq x y z
N GLU A 1 -12.26 -2.46 -28.94
CA GLU A 1 -11.19 -1.90 -28.09
C GLU A 1 -11.40 -2.32 -26.63
N ASP A 2 -12.63 -2.24 -26.12
CA ASP A 2 -13.00 -2.64 -24.76
C ASP A 2 -12.54 -4.04 -24.29
N GLU A 3 -12.60 -5.09 -25.12
CA GLU A 3 -12.09 -6.43 -24.74
C GLU A 3 -10.57 -6.48 -24.62
N LYS A 4 -9.86 -5.73 -25.48
CA LYS A 4 -8.39 -5.67 -25.45
C LYS A 4 -7.92 -4.90 -24.22
N ASP A 5 -8.60 -3.81 -23.89
CA ASP A 5 -8.29 -2.99 -22.70
C ASP A 5 -8.60 -3.74 -21.41
N LYS A 6 -9.71 -4.51 -21.39
CA LYS A 6 -10.02 -5.43 -20.29
C LYS A 6 -8.94 -6.49 -20.11
N GLY A 7 -8.51 -7.15 -21.19
CA GLY A 7 -7.44 -8.14 -21.13
C GLY A 7 -6.13 -7.57 -20.59
N ALA A 8 -5.76 -6.35 -21.01
CA ALA A 8 -4.58 -5.66 -20.50
C ALA A 8 -4.70 -5.30 -19.00
N LEU A 9 -5.89 -4.90 -18.55
CA LEU A 9 -6.15 -4.64 -17.14
C LEU A 9 -6.03 -5.91 -16.30
N ASP A 10 -6.62 -7.02 -16.76
CA ASP A 10 -6.56 -8.30 -16.06
C ASP A 10 -5.11 -8.80 -15.95
N GLU A 11 -4.32 -8.66 -17.02
CA GLU A 11 -2.89 -8.99 -17.02
C GLU A 11 -2.10 -8.10 -16.03
N LEU A 12 -2.34 -6.80 -16.03
CA LEU A 12 -1.72 -5.87 -15.09
C LEU A 12 -2.04 -6.24 -13.63
N LEU A 13 -3.32 -6.50 -13.33
CA LEU A 13 -3.75 -6.90 -11.99
C LEU A 13 -3.08 -8.22 -11.56
N ALA A 14 -3.00 -9.20 -12.46
CA ALA A 14 -2.32 -10.46 -12.19
C ALA A 14 -0.84 -10.25 -11.85
N GLN A 15 -0.13 -9.40 -12.60
CA GLN A 15 1.29 -9.08 -12.34
C GLN A 15 1.48 -8.35 -11.00
N LEU A 16 0.65 -7.33 -10.72
CA LEU A 16 0.73 -6.57 -9.47
C LEU A 16 0.48 -7.46 -8.23
N ILE A 17 -0.53 -8.34 -8.30
CA ILE A 17 -0.85 -9.24 -7.18
C ILE A 17 0.18 -10.36 -7.05
N ALA A 18 0.74 -10.86 -8.16
CA ALA A 18 1.85 -11.82 -8.13
C ALA A 18 3.08 -11.24 -7.43
N GLU A 19 3.41 -9.97 -7.69
CA GLU A 19 4.52 -9.25 -7.07
C GLU A 19 4.34 -9.15 -5.54
N LEU A 20 3.11 -8.92 -5.05
CA LEU A 20 2.83 -8.89 -3.60
C LEU A 20 3.15 -10.22 -2.89
N GLY A 21 3.22 -11.31 -3.64
CA GLY A 21 3.57 -12.63 -3.12
C GLY A 21 2.56 -13.16 -2.12
N MET A 22 1.27 -12.82 -2.26
CA MET A 22 0.21 -13.09 -1.27
C MET A 22 0.01 -14.59 -1.00
N TYR A 23 0.46 -15.46 -1.91
CA TYR A 23 0.47 -16.92 -1.74
C TYR A 23 1.46 -17.40 -0.66
N LYS A 24 2.49 -16.61 -0.35
CA LYS A 24 3.44 -16.91 0.72
C LYS A 24 2.77 -16.57 2.05
N LYS A 25 2.42 -17.60 2.82
CA LYS A 25 1.82 -17.45 4.17
C LYS A 25 2.79 -16.84 5.19
N ASP A 26 4.08 -16.74 4.86
CA ASP A 26 5.07 -16.09 5.71
C ASP A 26 4.98 -14.57 5.56
N VAL A 27 4.38 -13.94 6.57
CA VAL A 27 4.24 -12.49 6.69
C VAL A 27 5.15 -11.91 7.79
N SER A 28 6.01 -12.72 8.41
CA SER A 28 6.77 -12.33 9.60
C SER A 28 7.67 -11.11 9.36
N LYS A 29 8.17 -10.94 8.13
CA LYS A 29 9.01 -9.80 7.74
C LYS A 29 8.25 -8.66 7.08
N LYS A 30 6.92 -8.74 6.93
CA LYS A 30 6.16 -7.70 6.22
C LYS A 30 6.16 -6.37 6.98
N ASN A 31 6.31 -6.38 8.30
CA ASN A 31 6.43 -5.17 9.10
C ASN A 31 7.82 -4.51 9.06
N GLU A 32 8.85 -5.23 8.59
CA GLU A 32 10.20 -4.68 8.48
C GLU A 32 10.30 -3.76 7.26
N ARG A 33 10.87 -2.57 7.45
CA ARG A 33 11.13 -1.69 6.33
C ARG A 33 12.27 -2.25 5.48
N SER A 34 11.98 -2.49 4.21
CA SER A 34 12.96 -2.91 3.20
C SER A 34 12.50 -2.45 1.83
N SER A 35 13.42 -2.37 0.85
CA SER A 35 13.09 -1.89 -0.50
C SER A 35 11.95 -2.69 -1.15
N ILE A 36 11.90 -4.01 -0.92
CA ILE A 36 10.82 -4.87 -1.44
C ILE A 36 9.47 -4.58 -0.77
N ASN A 37 9.49 -4.29 0.54
CA ASN A 37 8.30 -4.01 1.32
C ASN A 37 7.74 -2.60 1.07
N GLU A 38 8.59 -1.64 0.71
CA GLU A 38 8.17 -0.32 0.21
C GLU A 38 7.46 -0.46 -1.14
N VAL A 39 8.00 -1.25 -2.06
CA VAL A 39 7.35 -1.55 -3.36
C VAL A 39 5.99 -2.22 -3.13
N HIS A 40 5.92 -3.23 -2.26
CA HIS A 40 4.63 -3.85 -1.90
C HIS A 40 3.63 -2.82 -1.37
N LEU A 41 4.06 -1.87 -0.55
CA LEU A 41 3.20 -0.83 -0.01
C LEU A 41 2.65 0.11 -1.10
N VAL A 42 3.49 0.47 -2.06
CA VAL A 42 3.08 1.27 -3.23
C VAL A 42 2.08 0.51 -4.10
N ILE A 43 2.32 -0.78 -4.36
CA ILE A 43 1.39 -1.64 -5.11
C ILE A 43 0.04 -1.74 -4.39
N MET A 44 0.07 -2.00 -3.08
CA MET A 44 -1.15 -2.01 -2.25
C MET A 44 -1.88 -0.66 -2.31
N ARG A 45 -1.16 0.47 -2.32
CA ARG A 45 -1.74 1.81 -2.48
C ARG A 45 -2.42 1.97 -3.82
N LEU A 46 -1.78 1.55 -4.90
CA LEU A 46 -2.34 1.61 -6.24
C LEU A 46 -3.63 0.78 -6.35
N LEU A 47 -3.63 -0.44 -5.82
CA LEU A 47 -4.83 -1.31 -5.81
C LEU A 47 -5.97 -0.67 -5.00
N SER A 48 -5.66 -0.02 -3.88
CA SER A 48 -6.66 0.76 -3.13
C SER A 48 -7.21 1.94 -3.94
N VAL A 49 -6.40 2.59 -4.77
CA VAL A 49 -6.87 3.64 -5.68
C VAL A 49 -7.81 3.06 -6.73
N PHE A 50 -7.46 1.92 -7.35
CA PHE A 50 -8.32 1.23 -8.32
C PHE A 50 -9.67 0.80 -7.72
N MET A 51 -9.69 0.39 -6.44
CA MET A 51 -10.92 0.05 -5.73
C MET A 51 -11.73 1.27 -5.25
N SER A 52 -11.13 2.46 -5.16
CA SER A 52 -11.80 3.64 -4.61
C SER A 52 -12.93 4.15 -5.51
N ARG A 53 -14.07 4.53 -4.90
CA ARG A 53 -15.29 4.93 -5.62
C ARG A 53 -15.15 6.34 -6.21
N THR A 54 -15.43 6.48 -7.50
CA THR A 54 -15.72 7.78 -8.12
C THR A 54 -17.07 8.30 -7.63
N LYS A 55 -17.10 9.52 -7.09
CA LYS A 55 -18.34 10.26 -6.87
C LYS A 55 -19.06 10.39 -8.22
N SER A 56 -20.24 9.79 -8.32
CA SER A 56 -21.04 9.77 -9.55
C SER A 56 -21.38 11.20 -10.00
N GLY A 57 -20.97 11.55 -11.21
CA GLY A 57 -21.21 12.85 -11.84
C GLY A 57 -20.91 12.79 -13.34
N SER A 58 -21.88 12.31 -14.11
CA SER A 58 -21.92 12.28 -15.58
C SER A 58 -21.05 11.21 -16.29
N LYS A 59 -21.69 10.43 -17.18
CA LYS A 59 -21.25 9.60 -18.33
C LYS A 59 -19.98 8.73 -18.28
N SER A 60 -19.07 8.88 -17.32
CA SER A 60 -17.79 8.16 -17.18
C SER A 60 -17.80 7.08 -16.08
N SER A 61 -18.99 6.74 -15.57
CA SER A 61 -19.15 5.89 -14.37
C SER A 61 -18.97 4.38 -14.65
N GLU A 62 -19.15 3.94 -15.91
CA GLU A 62 -19.10 2.52 -16.28
C GLU A 62 -17.66 2.00 -16.32
N SER A 63 -16.73 2.75 -16.91
CA SER A 63 -15.30 2.37 -16.95
C SER A 63 -14.68 2.31 -15.55
N SER A 64 -15.09 3.22 -14.65
CA SER A 64 -14.61 3.21 -13.26
C SER A 64 -15.16 2.06 -12.44
N SER A 65 -16.41 1.63 -12.67
CA SER A 65 -16.97 0.45 -12.00
C SER A 65 -16.32 -0.83 -12.51
N LEU A 66 -15.93 -0.89 -13.78
CA LEU A 66 -15.17 -2.02 -14.35
C LEU A 66 -13.81 -2.20 -13.67
N ILE A 67 -13.02 -1.13 -13.53
CA ILE A 67 -11.69 -1.20 -12.88
C ILE A 67 -11.81 -1.64 -11.42
N SER A 68 -12.72 -1.01 -10.67
CA SER A 68 -12.96 -1.34 -9.27
C SER A 68 -13.42 -2.79 -9.10
N ASN A 69 -14.35 -3.26 -9.95
CA ASN A 69 -14.87 -4.63 -9.88
C ASN A 69 -13.83 -5.68 -10.30
N ALA A 70 -13.07 -5.43 -11.37
CA ALA A 70 -11.98 -6.31 -11.81
C ALA A 70 -10.91 -6.43 -10.72
N THR A 71 -10.52 -5.29 -10.11
CA THR A 71 -9.55 -5.27 -9.01
C THR A 71 -10.04 -6.06 -7.80
N ALA A 72 -11.28 -5.83 -7.36
CA ALA A 72 -11.88 -6.56 -6.24
C ALA A 72 -11.96 -8.07 -6.52
N THR A 73 -12.40 -8.45 -7.72
CA THR A 73 -12.50 -9.86 -8.13
C THR A 73 -11.12 -10.52 -8.13
N ALA A 74 -10.10 -9.86 -8.68
CA ALA A 74 -8.73 -10.38 -8.71
C ALA A 74 -8.19 -10.59 -7.29
N LEU A 75 -8.35 -9.59 -6.41
CA LEU A 75 -7.91 -9.67 -5.01
C LEU A 75 -8.61 -10.79 -4.23
N LEU A 76 -9.93 -10.91 -4.37
CA LEU A 76 -10.70 -11.97 -3.71
C LEU A 76 -10.28 -13.35 -4.19
N SER A 77 -10.10 -13.54 -5.51
CA SER A 77 -9.72 -14.84 -6.07
C SER A 77 -8.33 -15.31 -5.63
N LEU A 78 -7.45 -14.37 -5.25
CA LEU A 78 -6.08 -14.63 -4.83
C LEU A 78 -5.89 -14.60 -3.30
N GLY A 79 -6.98 -14.59 -2.53
CA GLY A 79 -6.94 -14.73 -1.07
C GLY A 79 -6.45 -13.47 -0.35
N ALA A 80 -6.71 -12.28 -0.91
CA ALA A 80 -6.27 -11.01 -0.34
C ALA A 80 -6.75 -10.80 1.11
N VAL A 81 -7.98 -11.24 1.42
CA VAL A 81 -8.56 -11.15 2.76
C VAL A 81 -7.76 -11.96 3.78
N ASP A 82 -7.44 -13.21 3.45
CA ASP A 82 -6.63 -14.07 4.31
C ASP A 82 -5.22 -13.51 4.50
N TYR A 83 -4.59 -13.03 3.43
CA TYR A 83 -3.29 -12.38 3.52
C TYR A 83 -3.33 -11.15 4.44
N CYS A 84 -4.33 -10.27 4.26
CA CYS A 84 -4.49 -9.08 5.09
C CYS A 84 -4.67 -9.46 6.57
N LEU A 85 -5.46 -10.48 6.86
CA LEU A 85 -5.64 -10.99 8.22
C LEU A 85 -4.32 -11.48 8.84
N HIS A 86 -3.50 -12.23 8.09
CA HIS A 86 -2.20 -12.68 8.58
C HIS A 86 -1.27 -11.51 8.89
N VAL A 87 -1.19 -10.51 8.00
CA VAL A 87 -0.38 -9.31 8.23
C VAL A 87 -0.88 -8.53 9.46
N LEU A 88 -2.20 -8.38 9.62
CA LEU A 88 -2.78 -7.71 10.80
C LEU A 88 -2.45 -8.43 12.12
N LYS A 89 -2.46 -9.77 12.13
CA LYS A 89 -2.05 -10.53 13.31
C LYS A 89 -0.59 -10.28 13.68
N SER A 90 0.31 -10.30 12.68
CA SER A 90 1.72 -9.99 12.89
C SER A 90 1.94 -8.55 13.35
N LEU A 91 1.24 -7.57 12.75
CA LEU A 91 1.29 -6.17 13.18
C LEU A 91 0.77 -5.97 14.60
N LEU A 92 -0.28 -6.69 15.00
CA LEU A 92 -0.83 -6.61 16.35
C LEU A 92 0.20 -7.05 17.39
N GLU A 93 0.96 -8.11 17.12
CA GLU A 93 2.05 -8.55 17.99
C GLU A 93 3.16 -7.49 18.09
N PHE A 94 3.56 -6.92 16.94
CA PHE A 94 4.55 -5.83 16.90
C PHE A 94 4.12 -4.59 17.69
N TRP A 95 2.87 -4.13 17.53
CA TRP A 95 2.39 -2.94 18.24
C TRP A 95 2.25 -3.20 19.74
N LYS A 96 1.94 -4.43 20.16
CA LYS A 96 1.94 -4.81 21.57
C LYS A 96 3.34 -4.80 22.19
N SER A 97 4.36 -5.26 21.47
CA SER A 97 5.74 -5.21 21.98
C SER A 97 6.27 -3.78 22.11
N GLN A 98 5.83 -2.87 21.23
CA GLN A 98 6.19 -1.44 21.29
C GLN A 98 5.57 -0.70 22.49
N GLN A 99 4.45 -1.16 23.05
CA GLN A 99 3.80 -0.53 24.22
C GLN A 99 4.47 -0.87 25.56
N GLY A 100 5.37 -1.87 25.59
CA GLY A 100 6.04 -2.32 26.81
C GLY A 100 7.41 -1.68 27.07
N GLU A 101 8.02 -1.06 26.07
CA GLU A 101 9.33 -0.39 26.16
C GLU A 101 9.14 1.13 26.14
N GLU A 102 8.79 1.72 27.29
CA GLU A 102 8.97 3.16 27.52
C GLU A 102 10.45 3.45 27.81
N GLU A 103 11.33 3.28 26.83
CA GLU A 103 12.63 3.95 26.87
C GLU A 103 12.48 5.33 26.23
N PRO A 104 13.01 6.40 26.86
CA PRO A 104 12.92 7.73 26.29
C PRO A 104 13.68 7.73 24.97
N VAL A 105 12.93 7.85 23.87
CA VAL A 105 13.48 8.08 22.54
C VAL A 105 14.29 9.36 22.62
N THR A 106 15.60 9.21 22.77
CA THR A 106 16.56 10.30 22.64
C THR A 106 16.47 10.75 21.21
N THR A 107 15.68 11.80 20.98
CA THR A 107 15.59 12.51 19.71
C THR A 107 16.91 13.24 19.50
N SER A 108 17.93 12.47 19.10
CA SER A 108 19.19 13.02 18.61
C SER A 108 18.87 13.70 17.28
N GLN A 109 18.52 14.99 17.37
CA GLN A 109 18.31 15.87 16.22
C GLN A 109 19.66 16.19 15.59
N LEU A 110 20.32 15.18 15.02
CA LEU A 110 21.34 15.41 14.02
C LEU A 110 20.64 15.93 12.77
N LEU A 111 21.26 16.90 12.10
CA LEU A 111 20.75 17.45 10.84
C LEU A 111 20.50 16.29 9.87
N ARG A 112 19.23 16.08 9.48
CA ARG A 112 18.88 15.05 8.49
C ARG A 112 19.72 15.30 7.23
N PRO A 113 20.39 14.27 6.67
CA PRO A 113 21.20 14.43 5.47
C PRO A 113 20.39 15.12 4.39
N HIS A 114 20.86 16.31 3.96
CA HIS A 114 20.21 17.01 2.87
C HIS A 114 20.53 16.24 1.57
N THR A 115 19.54 15.56 1.01
CA THR A 115 19.69 14.96 -0.31
C THR A 115 19.81 16.09 -1.34
N ALA A 116 20.85 16.04 -2.18
CA ALA A 116 21.13 17.09 -3.16
C ALA A 116 20.08 17.17 -4.28
N SER A 117 19.28 16.11 -4.44
CA SER A 117 18.15 16.04 -5.37
C SER A 117 16.83 15.96 -4.62
N SER A 118 15.80 16.63 -5.14
CA SER A 118 14.42 16.41 -4.73
C SER A 118 14.02 14.95 -5.04
N PRO A 119 13.38 14.23 -4.11
CA PRO A 119 12.87 12.90 -4.40
C PRO A 119 11.81 12.94 -5.52
N PRO A 120 11.54 11.80 -6.18
CA PRO A 120 10.49 11.69 -7.19
C PRO A 120 9.12 12.06 -6.60
N ASP A 121 8.19 12.51 -7.45
CA ASP A 121 6.84 12.86 -7.01
C ASP A 121 6.07 11.60 -6.55
N MET A 122 5.87 11.49 -5.24
CA MET A 122 5.11 10.40 -4.62
C MET A 122 3.61 10.72 -4.45
N SER A 123 3.16 11.91 -4.88
CA SER A 123 1.75 12.32 -4.79
C SER A 123 0.74 11.47 -5.58
N PRO A 124 1.14 10.66 -6.59
CA PRO A 124 0.24 9.66 -7.19
C PRO A 124 -0.19 8.56 -6.23
N PHE A 125 0.61 8.23 -5.21
CA PHE A 125 0.36 7.12 -4.28
C PHE A 125 0.00 7.60 -2.85
N PHE A 126 0.41 8.81 -2.50
CA PHE A 126 0.22 9.39 -1.18
C PHE A 126 -0.47 10.76 -1.27
N LEU A 127 -1.20 11.14 -0.21
CA LEU A 127 -1.82 12.46 -0.15
C LEU A 127 -0.75 13.55 -0.23
N ARG A 128 -0.99 14.61 -1.00
CA ARG A 128 -0.04 15.73 -1.16
C ARG A 128 0.42 16.33 0.18
N GLN A 129 -0.49 16.43 1.16
CA GLN A 129 -0.15 16.91 2.50
C GLN A 129 0.81 15.96 3.23
N TYR A 130 0.62 14.65 3.06
CA TYR A 130 1.50 13.63 3.61
C TYR A 130 2.89 13.73 2.98
N VAL A 131 2.97 13.78 1.65
CA VAL A 131 4.24 13.93 0.91
C VAL A 131 4.97 15.21 1.30
N LYS A 132 4.26 16.34 1.44
CA LYS A 132 4.85 17.61 1.88
C LYS A 132 5.41 17.54 3.31
N GLY A 133 4.72 16.84 4.22
CA GLY A 133 5.18 16.63 5.59
C GLY A 133 6.34 15.64 5.72
N HIS A 134 6.51 14.74 4.75
CA HIS A 134 7.51 13.67 4.73
C HIS A 134 8.43 13.76 3.50
N ALA A 135 8.76 14.99 3.09
CA ALA A 135 9.48 15.24 1.84
C ALA A 135 10.87 14.60 1.80
N ALA A 136 11.48 14.29 2.94
CA ALA A 136 12.75 13.59 3.01
C ALA A 136 12.60 12.06 2.89
N ASP A 137 11.50 11.51 3.40
CA ASP A 137 11.26 10.07 3.47
C ASP A 137 9.78 9.75 3.70
N VAL A 138 9.05 9.45 2.62
CA VAL A 138 7.62 9.11 2.69
C VAL A 138 7.35 7.76 3.35
N PHE A 139 8.38 6.93 3.57
CA PHE A 139 8.25 5.62 4.21
C PHE A 139 8.77 5.63 5.66
N GLU A 140 9.09 6.79 6.24
CA GLU A 140 9.56 6.92 7.62
C GLU A 140 8.60 6.23 8.60
N ALA A 141 7.29 6.36 8.38
CA ALA A 141 6.24 5.72 9.16
C ALA A 141 5.77 4.37 8.55
N TYR A 142 6.69 3.55 8.02
CA TYR A 142 6.38 2.33 7.25
C TYR A 142 5.33 1.42 7.91
N SER A 143 5.55 1.00 9.17
CA SER A 143 4.64 0.08 9.88
C SER A 143 3.23 0.66 10.06
N GLN A 144 3.13 1.97 10.26
CA GLN A 144 1.84 2.66 10.33
C GLN A 144 1.15 2.69 8.97
N LEU A 145 1.89 3.05 7.91
CA LEU A 145 1.37 3.04 6.54
C LEU A 145 0.89 1.64 6.14
N LEU A 146 1.66 0.60 6.48
CA LEU A 146 1.29 -0.79 6.22
C LEU A 146 0.00 -1.16 6.94
N THR A 147 -0.13 -0.78 8.22
CA THR A 147 -1.34 -0.99 9.02
C THR A 147 -2.56 -0.35 8.35
N GLU A 148 -2.45 0.92 7.94
CA GLU A 148 -3.52 1.62 7.21
C GLU A 148 -3.87 0.94 5.90
N MET A 149 -2.87 0.45 5.17
CA MET A 149 -3.07 -0.17 3.86
C MET A 149 -3.83 -1.48 3.97
N VAL A 150 -3.42 -2.35 4.88
CA VAL A 150 -4.04 -3.67 5.05
C VAL A 150 -5.46 -3.57 5.59
N LEU A 151 -5.79 -2.52 6.35
CA LEU A 151 -7.17 -2.23 6.78
C LEU A 151 -8.05 -1.68 5.64
N ARG A 152 -7.46 -1.06 4.61
CA ARG A 152 -8.18 -0.43 3.48
C ARG A 152 -8.36 -1.34 2.28
N LEU A 153 -7.68 -2.49 2.23
CA LEU A 153 -7.63 -3.38 1.06
C LEU A 153 -8.68 -4.53 1.01
N PRO A 154 -9.83 -4.54 1.74
CA PRO A 154 -10.70 -5.72 1.74
C PRO A 154 -11.37 -5.96 0.39
#